data_AF-A0A0G4K8M5-F1
#
_entry.id   AF-A0A0G4K8M5-F1
#
_cell.length_a   1.000
_cell.length_b   1.000
_cell.length_c   1.000
_cell.angle_alpha   90.00
_cell.angle_beta   90.00
_cell.angle_gamma   90.00
#
_symmetry.space_group_name_H-M   'P 1'
#
loop_
_entity.id
_entity.type
_entity.pdbx_description
1 polymer ?
#
loop_
_entity_poly.entity_id
_entity_poly.type
_entity_poly.pdbx_seq_one_letter_code
_entity_poly.pdbx_strand_id
1 'polypeptide(L)'
;MPRDEDDFIFQKLRQNIQRNFPREDDVNNYNQNNYRNDSYSNKDSLTILETERNIYKITDFSQKIDDPELTPALKEMIGILKEMVSYSKANKEGEKKLEKINEYHLPTAIKMLNSYIDFCNFPVKNENMQKTAQEIEDVIIKLNEALKKMLVEMNQNKLMDINSDIDVLKNMLDKDGY
;
A
#
# COMPACT_ATOMS: atom_id res chain seq x y z
N MET A 1 -4.54 -3.87 -32.03
CA MET A 1 -3.64 -3.07 -31.18
C MET A 1 -4.03 -3.11 -29.69
N PRO A 2 -4.17 -4.29 -29.04
CA PRO A 2 -4.16 -4.39 -27.56
C PRO A 2 -2.88 -5.03 -26.99
N ARG A 3 -1.94 -5.50 -27.83
CA ARG A 3 -0.71 -6.17 -27.37
C ARG A 3 0.34 -5.23 -26.79
N ASP A 4 0.38 -3.99 -27.28
CA ASP A 4 1.42 -3.03 -26.90
C ASP A 4 1.18 -2.42 -25.49
N GLU A 5 -0.08 -2.39 -25.04
CA GLU A 5 -0.48 -1.89 -23.71
C GLU A 5 -0.10 -2.85 -22.58
N ASP A 6 -0.39 -4.13 -22.77
CA ASP A 6 -0.01 -5.19 -21.83
C ASP A 6 1.52 -5.27 -21.71
N ASP A 7 2.24 -5.23 -22.83
CA ASP A 7 3.69 -5.34 -22.86
C ASP A 7 4.38 -4.19 -22.09
N PHE A 8 3.84 -2.97 -22.15
CA PHE A 8 4.38 -1.82 -21.42
C PHE A 8 4.12 -1.91 -19.91
N ILE A 9 2.91 -2.31 -19.50
CA ILE A 9 2.59 -2.51 -18.08
C ILE A 9 3.46 -3.63 -17.52
N PHE A 10 3.62 -4.74 -18.25
CA PHE A 10 4.53 -5.82 -17.86
C PHE A 10 5.98 -5.37 -17.81
N GLN A 11 6.43 -4.52 -18.74
CA GLN A 11 7.79 -3.99 -18.75
C GLN A 11 8.04 -3.08 -17.55
N LYS A 12 7.10 -2.20 -17.21
CA LYS A 12 7.21 -1.30 -16.06
C LYS A 12 7.08 -2.05 -14.73
N LEU A 13 6.20 -3.04 -14.65
CA LEU A 13 6.13 -3.98 -13.53
C LEU A 13 7.45 -4.73 -13.36
N ARG A 14 8.07 -5.20 -14.45
CA ARG A 14 9.40 -5.83 -14.40
C ARG A 14 10.46 -4.86 -13.90
N GLN A 15 10.48 -3.63 -14.40
CA GLN A 15 11.43 -2.60 -13.94
C GLN A 15 11.25 -2.30 -12.45
N ASN A 16 10.03 -2.14 -11.96
CA ASN A 16 9.77 -1.90 -10.54
C ASN A 16 10.04 -3.13 -9.66
N ILE A 17 9.83 -4.35 -10.19
CA ILE A 17 10.28 -5.60 -9.55
C ILE A 17 11.80 -5.62 -9.42
N GLN A 18 12.53 -5.29 -10.47
CA GLN A 18 13.98 -5.34 -10.52
C GLN A 18 14.62 -4.21 -9.69
N ARG A 19 13.93 -3.06 -9.58
CA ARG A 19 14.29 -1.97 -8.66
C ARG A 19 14.11 -2.36 -7.19
N ASN A 20 13.02 -3.07 -6.86
CA ASN A 20 12.67 -3.41 -5.48
C ASN A 20 13.22 -4.78 -5.02
N PHE A 21 13.66 -5.61 -5.95
CA PHE A 21 14.32 -6.91 -5.74
C PHE A 21 15.44 -7.08 -6.78
N PRO A 22 16.54 -6.30 -6.68
CA PRO A 22 17.67 -6.48 -7.58
C PRO A 22 18.26 -7.87 -7.37
N ARG A 23 18.36 -8.67 -8.45
CA ARG A 23 19.22 -9.85 -8.45
C ARG A 23 20.66 -9.35 -8.44
N GLU A 24 21.52 -9.97 -7.65
CA GLU A 24 22.90 -9.51 -7.40
C GLU A 24 23.78 -9.40 -8.67
N ASP A 25 23.33 -9.92 -9.81
CA ASP A 25 24.09 -9.96 -11.06
C ASP A 25 23.75 -8.86 -12.09
N ASP A 26 22.73 -8.02 -11.87
CA ASP A 26 22.20 -7.11 -12.92
C ASP A 26 22.66 -5.63 -12.79
N VAL A 27 23.90 -5.38 -12.39
CA VAL A 27 24.51 -4.05 -12.49
C VAL A 27 25.06 -3.89 -13.91
N ASN A 28 24.23 -3.49 -14.89
CA ASN A 28 24.61 -2.71 -16.08
C ASN A 28 23.48 -2.64 -17.12
N ASN A 29 22.57 -1.67 -17.03
CA ASN A 29 22.17 -0.80 -18.15
C ASN A 29 21.11 0.21 -17.69
N TYR A 30 21.53 1.41 -17.30
CA TYR A 30 20.61 2.55 -17.19
C TYR A 30 20.93 3.54 -18.30
N ASN A 31 20.05 3.59 -19.32
CA ASN A 31 19.94 4.72 -20.23
C ASN A 31 18.47 4.99 -20.61
N GLN A 32 17.91 5.93 -19.86
CA GLN A 32 17.16 7.13 -20.26
C GLN A 32 16.15 7.15 -21.43
N ASN A 33 15.00 7.76 -21.08
CA ASN A 33 14.12 8.64 -21.88
C ASN A 33 13.03 8.01 -22.75
N ASN A 34 11.77 8.15 -22.32
CA ASN A 34 10.72 8.97 -22.95
C ASN A 34 9.35 8.65 -22.33
N TYR A 35 8.82 9.51 -21.47
CA TYR A 35 7.40 9.45 -21.10
C TYR A 35 6.66 10.59 -21.78
N ARG A 36 6.16 10.31 -22.99
CA ARG A 36 5.08 11.09 -23.57
C ARG A 36 3.81 10.78 -22.76
N ASN A 37 3.18 11.86 -22.32
CA ASN A 37 1.79 11.87 -21.87
C ASN A 37 0.93 11.36 -23.02
N ASP A 38 0.45 10.12 -22.93
CA ASP A 38 -0.67 9.68 -23.74
C ASP A 38 -1.68 8.96 -22.85
N SER A 39 -2.87 9.55 -22.83
CA SER A 39 -4.07 9.08 -22.18
C SER A 39 -4.50 7.73 -22.79
N TYR A 40 -4.43 6.65 -22.02
CA TYR A 40 -5.05 5.38 -22.39
C TYR A 40 -5.67 4.66 -21.19
N SER A 41 -6.72 3.90 -21.50
CA SER A 41 -7.76 3.35 -20.64
C SER A 41 -7.27 2.10 -19.91
N ASN A 42 -6.49 2.27 -18.84
CA ASN A 42 -6.50 1.30 -17.76
C ASN A 42 -7.31 1.91 -16.61
N LYS A 43 -8.37 1.22 -16.17
CA LYS A 43 -9.33 1.78 -15.19
C LYS A 43 -8.64 2.11 -13.85
N ASP A 44 -7.53 1.42 -13.58
CA ASP A 44 -6.70 1.60 -12.39
C ASP A 44 -5.30 2.06 -12.80
N SER A 45 -4.73 2.99 -12.05
CA SER A 45 -3.38 3.48 -12.29
C SER A 45 -2.31 2.50 -11.84
N LEU A 46 -1.07 2.70 -12.30
CA LEU A 46 0.08 1.88 -11.89
C LEU A 46 0.26 1.83 -10.37
N THR A 47 0.03 2.96 -9.70
CA THR A 47 0.08 3.04 -8.24
C THR A 47 -0.90 2.08 -7.59
N ILE A 48 -2.14 2.02 -8.10
CA ILE A 48 -3.18 1.13 -7.58
C ILE A 48 -2.78 -0.34 -7.78
N LEU A 49 -2.33 -0.70 -8.97
CA LEU A 49 -1.90 -2.06 -9.30
C LEU A 49 -0.71 -2.52 -8.45
N GLU A 50 0.24 -1.62 -8.16
CA GLU A 50 1.37 -1.90 -7.29
C GLU A 50 0.95 -2.15 -5.85
N THR A 51 0.01 -1.37 -5.32
CA THR A 51 -0.53 -1.58 -3.98
C THR A 51 -1.26 -2.91 -3.89
N GLU A 52 -2.10 -3.24 -4.87
CA GLU A 52 -2.78 -4.55 -4.94
C GLU A 52 -1.78 -5.71 -4.95
N ARG A 53 -0.70 -5.59 -5.72
CA ARG A 53 0.38 -6.59 -5.70
C ARG A 53 1.05 -6.73 -4.33
N ASN A 54 1.28 -5.62 -3.63
CA ASN A 54 1.84 -5.66 -2.29
C ASN A 54 0.86 -6.28 -1.27
N ILE A 55 -0.44 -6.03 -1.40
CA ILE A 55 -1.48 -6.70 -0.61
C ILE A 55 -1.40 -8.22 -0.78
N TYR A 56 -1.21 -8.73 -2.00
CA TYR A 56 -1.02 -10.17 -2.23
C TYR A 56 0.21 -10.73 -1.50
N LYS A 57 1.34 -10.02 -1.53
CA LYS A 57 2.55 -10.44 -0.81
C LYS A 57 2.35 -10.46 0.71
N ILE A 58 1.71 -9.42 1.26
CA ILE A 58 1.41 -9.33 2.69
C ILE A 58 0.44 -10.43 3.11
N THR A 59 -0.51 -10.80 2.23
CA THR A 59 -1.41 -11.94 2.44
C THR A 59 -0.62 -13.25 2.54
N ASP A 60 0.33 -13.48 1.63
CA ASP A 60 1.22 -14.65 1.68
C ASP A 60 2.06 -14.69 2.97
N PHE A 61 2.59 -13.56 3.42
CA PHE A 61 3.27 -13.49 4.73
C PHE A 61 2.33 -13.83 5.89
N SER A 62 1.10 -13.31 5.89
CA SER A 62 0.12 -13.59 6.95
C SER A 62 -0.30 -15.06 7.05
N GLN A 63 -0.06 -15.85 5.99
CA GLN A 63 -0.31 -17.29 5.97
C GLN A 63 0.90 -18.11 6.42
N LYS A 64 2.12 -17.56 6.29
CA LYS A 64 3.38 -18.21 6.67
C LYS A 64 3.81 -17.91 8.10
N ILE A 65 3.40 -16.76 8.62
CA ILE A 65 3.72 -16.32 9.98
C ILE A 65 2.64 -16.84 10.93
N ASP A 66 3.08 -17.57 11.95
CA ASP A 66 2.25 -18.05 13.06
C ASP A 66 2.65 -17.32 14.35
N ASP A 67 2.40 -16.02 14.35
CA ASP A 67 2.69 -15.14 15.49
C ASP A 67 1.39 -14.46 15.97
N PRO A 68 1.09 -14.50 17.28
CA PRO A 68 -0.19 -14.04 17.82
C PRO A 68 -0.42 -12.52 17.70
N GLU A 69 0.62 -11.71 17.55
CA GLU A 69 0.52 -10.25 17.46
C GLU A 69 0.73 -9.79 16.01
N LEU A 70 1.75 -10.32 15.33
CA LEU A 70 2.07 -9.94 13.96
C LEU A 70 1.01 -10.44 12.95
N THR A 71 0.46 -11.65 13.09
CA THR A 71 -0.52 -12.17 12.14
C THR A 71 -1.82 -11.33 12.10
N PRO A 72 -2.43 -10.95 13.24
CA PRO A 72 -3.51 -9.97 13.27
C PRO A 72 -3.11 -8.61 12.68
N ALA A 73 -1.92 -8.10 12.98
CA ALA A 73 -1.43 -6.83 12.45
C ALA A 73 -1.32 -6.86 10.91
N LEU A 74 -0.90 -7.97 10.31
CA LEU A 74 -0.87 -8.12 8.84
C LEU A 74 -2.27 -8.14 8.23
N LYS A 75 -3.23 -8.82 8.87
CA LYS A 75 -4.64 -8.81 8.41
C LYS A 75 -5.23 -7.41 8.45
N GLU A 76 -4.92 -6.65 9.50
CA GLU A 76 -5.31 -5.26 9.63
C GLU A 76 -4.70 -4.39 8.52
N MET A 77 -3.39 -4.53 8.27
CA MET A 77 -2.69 -3.83 7.19
C MET A 77 -3.36 -4.08 5.83
N ILE A 78 -3.68 -5.35 5.54
CA ILE A 78 -4.37 -5.75 4.31
C ILE A 78 -5.73 -5.04 4.19
N GLY A 79 -6.49 -4.97 5.29
CA GLY A 79 -7.78 -4.28 5.32
C GLY A 79 -7.65 -2.80 5.00
N ILE A 80 -6.72 -2.10 5.68
CA ILE A 80 -6.50 -0.66 5.47
C ILE A 80 -6.08 -0.38 4.03
N LEU A 81 -5.14 -1.16 3.49
CA LEU A 81 -4.64 -0.97 2.12
C LEU A 81 -5.74 -1.23 1.08
N LYS A 82 -6.63 -2.20 1.29
CA LYS A 82 -7.79 -2.44 0.40
C LYS A 82 -8.76 -1.25 0.39
N GLU A 83 -9.04 -0.67 1.55
CA GLU A 83 -9.87 0.53 1.64
C GLU A 83 -9.21 1.73 0.95
N MET A 84 -7.90 1.92 1.15
CA MET A 84 -7.13 2.98 0.47
C MET A 84 -7.14 2.79 -1.06
N VAL A 85 -6.98 1.56 -1.55
CA VAL A 85 -7.12 1.23 -2.98
C VAL A 85 -8.53 1.56 -3.47
N SER A 86 -9.57 1.10 -2.77
CA SER A 86 -10.97 1.36 -3.12
C SER A 86 -11.27 2.86 -3.24
N TYR A 87 -10.82 3.64 -2.25
CA TYR A 87 -10.94 5.10 -2.27
C TYR A 87 -10.20 5.73 -3.45
N SER A 88 -8.99 5.23 -3.76
CA SER A 88 -8.13 5.78 -4.83
C SER A 88 -8.67 5.49 -6.22
N LYS A 89 -9.37 4.37 -6.43
CA LYS A 89 -10.09 4.09 -7.69
C LYS A 89 -11.21 5.10 -7.96
N ALA A 90 -11.79 5.67 -6.91
CA ALA A 90 -12.85 6.68 -7.01
C ALA A 90 -12.32 8.13 -6.99
N ASN A 91 -11.12 8.38 -6.44
CA ASN A 91 -10.61 9.73 -6.18
C ASN A 91 -9.11 9.87 -6.45
N LYS A 92 -8.73 10.79 -7.35
CA LYS A 92 -7.33 11.10 -7.71
C LYS A 92 -6.46 11.59 -6.53
N GLU A 93 -7.07 12.24 -5.54
CA GLU A 93 -6.35 12.66 -4.34
C GLU A 93 -5.87 11.45 -3.52
N GLY A 94 -6.68 10.39 -3.47
CA GLY A 94 -6.31 9.14 -2.81
C GLY A 94 -5.09 8.49 -3.46
N GLU A 95 -5.06 8.52 -4.79
CA GLU A 95 -3.97 7.96 -5.59
C GLU A 95 -2.60 8.57 -5.25
N LYS A 96 -2.54 9.89 -5.03
CA LYS A 96 -1.30 10.58 -4.62
C LYS A 96 -0.82 10.17 -3.23
N LYS A 97 -1.74 9.89 -2.31
CA LYS A 97 -1.38 9.39 -0.97
C LYS A 97 -0.90 7.93 -1.05
N LEU A 98 -1.53 7.13 -1.91
CA LEU A 98 -1.15 5.75 -2.19
C LEU A 98 0.26 5.65 -2.80
N GLU A 99 0.63 6.58 -3.67
CA GLU A 99 1.95 6.66 -4.32
C GLU A 99 3.07 6.76 -3.28
N LYS A 100 2.96 7.67 -2.31
CA LYS A 100 3.95 7.83 -1.24
C LYS A 100 4.12 6.55 -0.40
N ILE A 101 3.03 5.84 -0.17
CA ILE A 101 3.03 4.57 0.58
C ILE A 101 3.76 3.48 -0.19
N ASN A 102 3.54 3.40 -1.51
CA ASN A 102 4.21 2.44 -2.38
C ASN A 102 5.70 2.73 -2.57
N GLU A 103 6.11 4.00 -2.58
CA GLU A 103 7.51 4.37 -2.81
C GLU A 103 8.42 4.03 -1.62
N TYR A 104 7.95 4.23 -0.39
CA TYR A 104 8.82 4.20 0.80
C TYR A 104 8.38 3.21 1.88
N HIS A 105 7.07 3.08 2.14
CA HIS A 105 6.59 2.36 3.31
C HIS A 105 6.40 0.86 3.04
N LEU A 106 5.66 0.48 1.99
CA LEU A 106 5.38 -0.92 1.69
C LEU A 106 6.62 -1.74 1.29
N PRO A 107 7.55 -1.23 0.46
CA PRO A 107 8.77 -1.99 0.14
C PRO A 107 9.59 -2.29 1.39
N THR A 108 9.68 -1.34 2.30
CA THR A 108 10.40 -1.49 3.57
C THR A 108 9.72 -2.51 4.49
N ALA A 109 8.40 -2.42 4.65
CA ALA A 109 7.63 -3.39 5.44
C ALA A 109 7.78 -4.81 4.88
N ILE A 110 7.71 -4.98 3.55
CA ILE A 110 7.90 -6.28 2.89
C ILE A 110 9.31 -6.83 3.15
N LYS A 111 10.34 -5.98 3.09
CA LYS A 111 11.71 -6.40 3.40
C LYS A 111 11.83 -6.88 4.85
N MET A 112 11.25 -6.15 5.79
CA MET A 112 11.24 -6.53 7.22
C MET A 112 10.52 -7.86 7.44
N LEU A 113 9.36 -8.08 6.81
CA LEU A 113 8.60 -9.33 6.96
C LEU A 113 9.32 -10.54 6.37
N ASN A 114 10.07 -10.38 5.27
CA ASN A 114 10.95 -11.45 4.79
C ASN A 114 12.03 -11.78 5.83
N SER A 115 12.71 -10.77 6.38
CA SER A 115 13.74 -10.98 7.41
C SER A 115 13.16 -11.62 8.68
N TYR A 116 11.95 -11.26 9.09
CA TYR A 116 11.25 -11.91 10.20
C TYR A 116 11.09 -13.42 9.95
N ILE A 117 10.60 -13.81 8.76
CA ILE A 117 10.45 -15.22 8.39
C ILE A 117 11.80 -15.93 8.34
N ASP A 118 12.83 -15.28 7.81
CA ASP A 118 14.19 -15.84 7.77
C ASP A 118 14.72 -16.11 9.20
N PHE A 119 14.45 -15.21 10.15
CA PHE A 119 14.82 -15.40 11.55
C PHE A 119 14.05 -16.55 12.21
N CYS A 120 12.75 -16.70 11.93
CA CYS A 120 11.95 -17.82 12.43
C CYS A 120 12.44 -19.18 11.91
N ASN A 121 12.89 -19.22 10.66
CA ASN A 121 13.38 -20.43 10.00
C ASN A 121 14.86 -20.72 10.28
N PHE A 122 15.58 -19.80 10.92
CA PHE A 122 17.00 -19.97 11.17
C PHE A 122 17.23 -21.11 12.19
N PRO A 123 18.13 -22.07 11.90
CA PRO A 123 18.28 -23.27 12.73
C PRO A 123 18.85 -22.99 14.12
N VAL A 124 19.57 -21.88 14.29
CA VAL A 124 20.19 -21.49 15.56
C VAL A 124 19.46 -20.28 16.13
N LYS A 125 18.80 -20.45 17.27
CA LYS A 125 18.13 -19.35 17.96
C LYS A 125 19.18 -18.38 18.53
N ASN A 126 19.12 -17.12 18.10
CA ASN A 126 19.98 -16.03 18.56
C ASN A 126 19.10 -14.95 19.22
N GLU A 127 19.47 -14.51 20.43
CA GLU A 127 18.74 -13.47 21.18
C GLU A 127 18.57 -12.17 20.39
N ASN A 128 19.60 -11.77 19.61
CA ASN A 128 19.51 -10.59 18.76
C ASN A 128 18.46 -10.77 17.65
N MET A 129 18.36 -11.97 17.05
CA MET A 129 17.34 -12.25 16.02
C MET A 129 15.93 -12.19 16.60
N GLN A 130 15.72 -12.75 17.80
CA GLN A 130 14.43 -12.68 18.49
C GLN A 130 14.06 -11.23 18.81
N LYS A 131 15.01 -10.45 19.33
CA LYS A 131 14.80 -9.04 19.61
C LYS A 131 14.46 -8.24 18.34
N THR A 132 15.20 -8.44 17.25
CA THR A 132 14.90 -7.77 15.98
C THR A 132 13.56 -8.21 15.38
N ALA A 133 13.17 -9.48 15.55
CA ALA A 133 11.83 -9.95 15.14
C ALA A 133 10.72 -9.21 15.90
N GLN A 134 10.87 -9.01 17.22
CA GLN A 134 9.95 -8.21 18.03
C GLN A 134 9.91 -6.75 17.57
N GLU A 135 11.07 -6.14 17.30
CA GLU A 135 11.13 -4.76 16.79
C GLU A 135 10.43 -4.62 15.43
N ILE A 136 10.51 -5.63 14.57
CA ILE A 136 9.78 -5.66 13.29
C ILE A 136 8.27 -5.66 13.54
N GLU A 137 7.78 -6.49 14.46
CA GLU A 137 6.38 -6.54 14.85
C GLU A 137 5.86 -5.18 15.35
N ASP A 138 6.57 -4.57 16.30
CA ASP A 138 6.23 -3.25 16.85
C ASP A 138 6.15 -2.18 15.75
N VAL A 139 7.09 -2.22 14.80
CA VAL A 139 7.14 -1.28 13.67
C VAL A 139 5.97 -1.50 12.70
N ILE A 140 5.57 -2.76 12.45
CA ILE A 140 4.41 -3.08 11.61
C ILE A 140 3.11 -2.60 12.25
N ILE A 141 2.94 -2.80 13.56
CA ILE A 141 1.78 -2.30 14.32
C ILE A 141 1.72 -0.76 14.22
N LYS A 142 2.85 -0.09 14.46
CA LYS A 142 2.94 1.38 14.34
C LYS A 142 2.68 1.88 12.92
N LEU A 143 3.12 1.13 11.90
CA LEU A 143 2.82 1.45 10.51
C LEU A 143 1.32 1.38 10.23
N ASN A 144 0.60 0.40 10.78
CA ASN A 144 -0.86 0.34 10.65
C ASN A 144 -1.55 1.56 11.25
N GLU A 145 -1.11 2.04 12.42
CA GLU A 145 -1.66 3.27 13.01
C GLU A 145 -1.48 4.48 12.07
N ALA A 146 -0.31 4.59 11.44
CA ALA A 146 -0.04 5.66 10.47
C ALA A 146 -0.92 5.51 9.22
N LEU A 147 -1.06 4.29 8.68
CA LEU A 147 -1.94 4.01 7.53
C LEU A 147 -3.41 4.32 7.84
N LYS A 148 -3.90 3.99 9.05
CA LYS A 148 -5.26 4.37 9.50
C LYS A 148 -5.44 5.89 9.49
N LYS A 149 -4.50 6.64 10.05
CA LYS A 149 -4.56 8.11 10.06
C LYS A 149 -4.61 8.66 8.63
N MET A 150 -3.76 8.15 7.75
CA MET A 150 -3.76 8.54 6.34
C MET A 150 -5.10 8.23 5.65
N LEU A 151 -5.70 7.06 5.92
CA LEU A 151 -7.01 6.68 5.37
C LEU A 151 -8.14 7.59 5.89
N VAL A 152 -8.10 7.97 7.16
CA VAL A 152 -9.05 8.96 7.73
C VAL A 152 -8.88 10.30 7.04
N GLU A 153 -7.64 10.79 6.89
CA GLU A 153 -7.35 12.03 6.18
C GLU A 153 -7.77 11.98 4.71
N MET A 154 -7.74 10.82 4.04
CA MET A 154 -8.28 10.67 2.68
C MET A 154 -9.77 10.98 2.63
N ASN A 155 -10.52 10.62 3.68
CA ASN A 155 -11.97 10.81 3.74
C ASN A 155 -12.40 12.18 4.31
N GLN A 156 -11.48 13.01 4.81
CA GLN A 156 -11.83 14.28 5.48
C GLN A 156 -12.61 15.23 4.58
N ASN A 157 -12.21 15.41 3.32
CA ASN A 157 -12.93 16.30 2.39
C ASN A 157 -14.39 15.84 2.21
N LYS A 158 -14.59 14.53 2.02
CA LYS A 158 -15.93 13.94 1.93
C LYS A 158 -16.75 14.12 3.21
N LEU A 159 -16.12 14.03 4.39
CA LEU A 159 -16.79 14.29 5.66
C LEU A 159 -17.20 15.76 5.81
N MET A 160 -16.37 16.70 5.37
CA MET A 160 -16.69 18.13 5.40
C MET A 160 -17.88 18.45 4.49
N ASP A 161 -17.89 17.89 3.28
CA ASP A 161 -19.00 18.08 2.33
C ASP A 161 -20.33 17.59 2.92
N ILE A 162 -20.36 16.37 3.46
CA ILE A 162 -21.56 15.79 4.08
C ILE A 162 -22.01 16.61 5.30
N ASN A 163 -21.07 17.09 6.12
CA ASN A 163 -21.41 17.93 7.27
C ASN A 163 -22.03 19.27 6.83
N SER A 164 -21.50 19.87 5.76
CA SER A 164 -22.09 21.08 5.17
C SER A 164 -23.52 20.81 4.67
N ASP A 165 -23.75 19.69 3.98
CA ASP A 165 -25.09 19.30 3.52
C ASP A 165 -26.06 19.07 4.69
N ILE A 166 -25.60 18.43 5.77
CA ILE A 166 -26.36 18.24 7.00
C ILE A 166 -26.74 19.59 7.62
N ASP A 167 -25.80 20.53 7.69
CA ASP A 167 -26.06 21.83 8.29
C ASP A 167 -27.02 22.67 7.45
N VAL A 168 -26.95 22.56 6.12
CA VAL A 168 -27.96 23.16 5.22
C VAL A 168 -29.34 22.56 5.48
N LEU A 169 -29.45 21.23 5.57
CA LEU A 169 -30.72 20.56 5.84
C LEU A 169 -31.30 20.94 7.21
N LYS A 170 -30.47 20.97 8.26
CA LYS A 170 -30.90 21.45 9.59
C LYS A 170 -31.45 22.87 9.54
N ASN A 171 -30.71 23.78 8.91
CA ASN A 171 -31.13 25.18 8.78
C ASN A 171 -32.43 25.33 7.97
N MET A 172 -32.70 24.45 7.00
CA MET A 172 -33.96 24.45 6.26
C MET A 172 -35.11 23.94 7.12
N LEU A 173 -34.91 22.84 7.87
CA LEU A 173 -35.91 22.30 8.79
C LEU A 173 -36.28 23.30 9.89
N ASP A 174 -35.28 23.95 10.49
CA ASP A 174 -35.49 24.98 11.51
C ASP A 174 -36.31 26.17 10.96
N LYS A 175 -36.05 26.58 9.70
CA LYS A 175 -36.79 27.66 9.04
C LYS A 175 -38.23 27.29 8.70
N ASP A 176 -38.47 26.02 8.38
CA ASP A 176 -39.79 25.48 8.07
C ASP A 176 -40.58 25.11 9.35
N GLY A 177 -39.97 25.26 10.53
CA GLY A 177 -40.60 25.10 11.84
C GLY A 177 -40.66 23.66 12.36
N TYR A 178 -39.74 22.80 11.92
CA TYR A 178 -39.57 21.42 12.40
C TYR A 178 -38.50 21.29 13.48
#